data_AF-A0A4T0VDX2-F1
#
_entry.id   AF-A0A4T0VDX2-F1
#
_cell.length_a   1.000
_cell.length_b   1.000
_cell.length_c   1.000
_cell.angle_alpha   90.00
_cell.angle_beta   90.00
_cell.angle_gamma   90.00
#
_symmetry.space_group_name_H-M   'P 1'
#
loop_
_entity.id
_entity.type
_entity.pdbx_description
1 polymer ?
#
loop_
_entity_poly.entity_id
_entity_poly.type
_entity_poly.pdbx_seq_one_letter_code
_entity_poly.pdbx_strand_id
1 'polypeptide(L)'
;MDEKLFLDILQRSIHPVRHTASNARDPQALDMLAQQLTDCLVEALTASTRRALGRGPGRPYWDENCRRKHRAYTTKRATVARLCALGIDCQWERNEEDALKQDFLHQLRRSKDTYWRGKIAAASTGKDVFEMVGWQKAKGSFQTPPLRDGSNPTALISQPKEKRDLFARVLLRNAAISTDIPAESPGPRLEANLPFPRVTKDEVQTSIFSARSTTPGSDGITTAVLKTAWPVIEDIVFRLYSGC
;
A
#
# COMPACT_ATOMS: atom_id res chain seq x y z
N MET A 1 14.80 0.27 12.81
CA MET A 1 14.62 -0.94 13.62
C MET A 1 15.76 -0.96 14.63
N ASP A 2 15.50 -1.23 15.90
CA ASP A 2 16.57 -1.50 16.85
C ASP A 2 17.02 -2.95 16.67
N GLU A 3 18.18 -3.16 16.06
CA GLU A 3 18.68 -4.49 15.68
C GLU A 3 18.94 -5.40 16.88
N LYS A 4 19.42 -4.85 18.00
CA LYS A 4 19.71 -5.64 19.20
C LYS A 4 18.43 -6.13 19.84
N LEU A 5 17.45 -5.23 19.99
CA LEU A 5 16.14 -5.58 20.53
C LEU A 5 15.41 -6.57 19.61
N PHE A 6 15.51 -6.38 18.30
CA PHE A 6 14.94 -7.30 17.31
C PHE A 6 15.48 -8.73 17.48
N LEU A 7 16.80 -8.88 17.55
CA LEU A 7 17.44 -10.19 17.68
C LEU A 7 17.14 -10.87 19.03
N ASP A 8 17.12 -10.14 20.14
CA ASP A 8 16.79 -10.68 21.46
C ASP A 8 15.34 -11.21 21.51
N ILE A 9 14.39 -10.46 20.95
CA ILE A 9 12.99 -10.90 20.88
C ILE A 9 12.86 -12.13 19.97
N LEU A 10 13.49 -12.09 18.78
CA LEU A 10 13.44 -13.19 17.82
C LEU A 10 14.06 -14.48 18.38
N GLN A 11 15.17 -14.39 19.10
CA GLN A 11 15.80 -15.57 19.72
C GLN A 11 14.88 -16.24 20.73
N ARG A 12 14.10 -15.46 21.50
CA ARG A 12 13.15 -16.01 22.48
C ARG A 12 11.94 -16.65 21.82
N SER A 13 11.39 -16.03 20.76
CA SER A 13 10.19 -16.51 20.09
C SER A 13 10.44 -17.74 19.20
N ILE A 14 11.67 -17.97 18.77
CA ILE A 14 11.97 -19.02 17.79
C ILE A 14 12.15 -20.44 18.36
N HIS A 15 12.29 -20.58 19.68
CA HIS A 15 12.42 -21.87 20.35
C HIS A 15 11.33 -22.90 19.95
N PRO A 16 10.02 -22.58 20.01
CA PRO A 16 8.97 -23.50 19.55
C PRO A 16 9.06 -23.84 18.06
N VAL A 17 9.52 -22.90 17.23
CA VAL A 17 9.66 -23.07 15.77
C VAL A 17 10.77 -24.07 15.41
N ARG A 18 11.83 -24.14 16.23
CA ARG A 18 12.91 -25.14 16.04
C ARG A 18 12.41 -26.57 16.25
N HIS A 19 11.48 -26.77 17.17
CA HIS A 19 10.88 -28.10 17.41
C HIS A 19 9.98 -28.52 16.24
N THR A 20 9.18 -27.62 15.68
CA THR A 20 8.37 -27.91 14.50
C THR A 20 9.24 -28.15 13.26
N ALA A 21 10.32 -27.39 13.09
CA ALA A 21 11.29 -27.59 12.01
C ALA A 21 11.93 -28.99 12.01
N SER A 22 12.15 -29.58 13.17
CA SER A 22 12.72 -30.94 13.26
C SER A 22 11.76 -32.02 12.76
N ASN A 23 10.45 -31.76 12.77
CA ASN A 23 9.41 -32.75 12.51
C ASN A 23 8.68 -32.55 11.19
N ALA A 24 8.82 -31.38 10.55
CA ALA A 24 8.16 -31.07 9.29
C ALA A 24 8.71 -31.95 8.14
N ARG A 25 7.89 -32.90 7.67
CA ARG A 25 8.19 -33.78 6.53
C ARG A 25 7.07 -33.81 5.50
N ASP A 26 5.87 -33.43 5.90
CA ASP A 26 4.66 -33.32 5.10
C ASP A 26 4.42 -31.86 4.66
N PRO A 27 3.73 -31.63 3.53
CA PRO A 27 3.46 -30.28 3.02
C PRO A 27 2.77 -29.38 4.04
N GLN A 28 1.82 -29.92 4.80
CA GLN A 28 1.07 -29.16 5.80
C GLN A 28 1.96 -28.70 6.96
N ALA A 29 2.90 -29.53 7.42
CA ALA A 29 3.86 -29.13 8.44
C ALA A 29 4.87 -28.09 7.93
N LEU A 30 5.25 -28.14 6.65
CA LEU A 30 6.11 -27.11 6.04
C LEU A 30 5.38 -25.76 5.95
N ASP A 31 4.11 -25.75 5.56
CA ASP A 31 3.28 -24.54 5.56
C ASP A 31 3.13 -23.96 6.97
N MET A 32 2.89 -24.83 7.97
CA MET A 32 2.80 -24.42 9.37
C MET A 32 4.14 -23.84 9.86
N LEU A 33 5.27 -24.44 9.48
CA LEU A 33 6.60 -23.94 9.82
C LEU A 33 6.86 -22.55 9.20
N ALA A 34 6.49 -22.36 7.93
CA ALA A 34 6.61 -21.09 7.23
C ALA A 34 5.76 -20.00 7.89
N GLN A 35 4.52 -20.33 8.27
CA GLN A 35 3.62 -19.40 8.98
C GLN A 35 4.20 -19.00 10.35
N GLN A 36 4.64 -19.98 11.15
CA GLN A 36 5.23 -19.72 12.47
C GLN A 36 6.49 -18.84 12.38
N LEU A 37 7.36 -19.08 11.40
CA LEU A 37 8.53 -18.25 11.16
C LEU A 37 8.13 -16.81 10.80
N THR A 38 7.14 -16.65 9.93
CA THR A 38 6.63 -15.34 9.50
C THR A 38 6.05 -14.57 10.68
N ASP A 39 5.23 -15.23 11.51
CA ASP A 39 4.62 -14.62 12.69
C ASP A 39 5.68 -14.15 13.69
N CYS A 40 6.71 -14.96 13.96
CA CYS A 40 7.82 -14.60 14.84
C CYS A 40 8.60 -13.38 14.32
N LEU A 41 8.84 -13.31 13.00
CA LEU A 41 9.53 -12.18 12.38
C LEU A 41 8.69 -10.91 12.46
N VAL A 42 7.38 -10.99 12.18
CA VAL A 42 6.46 -9.85 12.25
C VAL A 42 6.32 -9.34 13.69
N GLU A 43 6.23 -10.22 14.67
CA GLU A 43 6.17 -9.86 16.09
C GLU A 43 7.45 -9.14 16.53
N ALA A 44 8.62 -9.72 16.24
CA ALA A 44 9.91 -9.13 16.56
C ALA A 44 10.10 -7.78 15.86
N LEU A 45 9.68 -7.64 14.60
CA LEU A 45 9.69 -6.37 13.88
C LEU A 45 8.79 -5.33 14.52
N THR A 46 7.56 -5.71 14.86
CA THR A 46 6.58 -4.80 15.45
C THR A 46 7.04 -4.28 16.81
N ALA A 47 7.73 -5.12 17.59
CA ALA A 47 8.27 -4.74 18.89
C ALA A 47 9.55 -3.90 18.80
N SER A 48 10.41 -4.16 17.80
CA SER A 48 11.71 -3.47 17.62
C SER A 48 11.66 -2.24 16.72
N THR A 49 10.55 -2.00 16.04
CA THR A 49 10.35 -0.80 15.22
C THR A 49 9.47 0.20 15.95
N ARG A 50 9.91 1.47 15.96
CA ARG A 50 9.03 2.55 16.39
C ARG A 50 7.88 2.60 15.39
N ARG A 51 6.63 2.41 15.86
CA ARG A 51 5.45 2.66 15.04
C ARG A 51 5.55 4.08 14.49
N ALA A 52 5.81 4.21 13.20
CA ALA A 52 5.70 5.48 12.52
C ALA A 52 4.20 5.81 12.50
N LEU A 53 3.73 6.50 13.53
CA LEU A 53 2.45 7.20 13.48
C LEU A 53 2.51 8.05 12.21
N GLY A 54 1.56 7.83 11.30
CA GLY A 54 1.61 8.30 9.92
C GLY A 54 2.02 9.77 9.79
N ARG A 55 2.68 10.09 8.65
CA ARG A 55 3.19 11.43 8.30
C ARG A 55 2.30 12.58 8.78
N GLY A 56 2.71 13.22 9.87
CA GLY A 56 2.24 14.53 10.34
C GLY A 56 0.72 14.66 10.55
N PRO A 57 0.26 15.78 11.14
CA PRO A 57 -1.15 16.09 11.13
C PRO A 57 -1.55 16.31 9.66
N GLY A 58 -2.29 15.37 9.06
CA GLY A 58 -2.67 15.42 7.64
C GLY A 58 -3.32 16.75 7.21
N ARG A 59 -3.83 17.53 8.17
CA ARG A 59 -4.31 18.90 7.99
C ARG A 59 -3.58 19.83 8.97
N PRO A 60 -2.40 20.38 8.63
CA PRO A 60 -1.61 21.19 9.56
C PRO A 60 -2.27 22.54 9.89
N TYR A 61 -3.19 23.01 9.04
CA TYR A 61 -4.02 24.19 9.26
C TYR A 61 -5.28 23.90 10.12
N TRP A 62 -5.46 22.69 10.64
CA TRP A 62 -6.63 22.32 11.44
C TRP A 62 -6.38 22.56 12.93
N ASP A 63 -6.77 23.74 13.42
CA ASP A 63 -6.56 24.16 14.80
C ASP A 63 -7.66 23.65 15.76
N GLU A 64 -7.49 23.90 17.07
CA GLU A 64 -8.49 23.56 18.10
C GLU A 64 -9.83 24.27 17.86
N ASN A 65 -9.80 25.51 17.35
CA ASN A 65 -11.02 26.25 17.04
C ASN A 65 -11.81 25.61 15.88
N CYS A 66 -11.12 25.14 14.84
CA CYS A 66 -11.72 24.35 13.76
C CYS A 66 -12.36 23.08 14.33
N ARG A 67 -11.67 22.36 15.23
CA ARG A 67 -12.24 21.18 15.91
C ARG A 67 -13.50 21.51 16.68
N ARG A 68 -13.46 22.54 17.53
CA ARG A 68 -14.59 22.97 18.36
C ARG A 68 -15.80 23.37 17.52
N LYS A 69 -15.61 24.23 16.52
CA LYS A 69 -16.70 24.71 15.65
C LYS A 69 -17.24 23.60 14.75
N HIS A 70 -16.37 22.75 14.21
CA HIS A 70 -16.79 21.57 13.46
C HIS A 70 -17.63 20.65 14.33
N ARG A 71 -17.23 20.39 15.58
CA ARG A 71 -18.01 19.59 16.52
C ARG A 71 -19.39 20.20 16.74
N ALA A 72 -19.48 21.49 17.07
CA ALA A 72 -20.75 22.19 17.26
C ALA A 72 -21.68 22.06 16.04
N TYR A 73 -21.17 22.34 14.83
CA TYR A 73 -21.90 22.15 13.58
C TYR A 73 -22.36 20.69 13.39
N THR A 74 -21.47 19.71 13.55
CA THR A 74 -21.84 18.29 13.34
C THR A 74 -22.86 17.78 14.36
N THR A 75 -22.77 18.21 15.62
CA THR A 75 -23.75 17.88 16.65
C THR A 75 -25.11 18.47 16.29
N LYS A 76 -25.16 19.75 15.88
CA LYS A 76 -26.43 20.39 15.48
C LYS A 76 -27.03 19.73 14.23
N ARG A 77 -26.20 19.45 13.21
CA ARG A 77 -26.62 18.72 12.00
C ARG A 77 -27.23 17.36 12.34
N ALA A 78 -26.65 16.62 13.29
CA ALA A 78 -27.21 15.35 13.74
C ALA A 78 -28.57 15.53 14.43
N THR A 79 -28.74 16.58 15.24
CA THR A 79 -30.03 16.93 15.84
C THR A 79 -31.08 17.28 14.79
N VAL A 80 -30.75 18.16 13.84
CA VAL A 80 -31.65 18.55 12.72
C VAL A 80 -32.07 17.32 11.92
N ALA A 81 -31.13 16.44 11.57
CA ALA A 81 -31.44 15.21 10.84
C ALA A 81 -32.42 14.30 11.60
N ARG A 82 -32.30 14.19 12.93
CA ARG A 82 -33.23 13.42 13.76
C ARG A 82 -34.62 14.05 13.80
N LEU A 83 -34.72 15.37 13.98
CA LEU A 83 -36.00 16.08 13.99
C LEU A 83 -36.72 15.94 12.64
N CYS A 84 -35.98 16.08 11.53
CA CYS A 84 -36.51 15.86 10.18
C CYS A 84 -37.05 14.44 10.01
N ALA A 85 -36.33 13.42 10.50
CA ALA A 85 -36.75 12.03 10.39
C ALA A 85 -38.03 11.73 11.19
N LEU A 86 -38.27 12.47 12.28
CA LEU A 86 -39.49 12.38 13.08
C LEU A 86 -40.66 13.22 12.52
N GLY A 87 -40.45 13.94 11.40
CA GLY A 87 -41.46 14.82 10.81
C GLY A 87 -41.74 16.09 11.63
N ILE A 88 -40.86 16.44 12.57
CA ILE A 88 -40.98 17.63 13.41
C ILE A 88 -40.49 18.85 12.63
N ASP A 89 -41.25 19.94 12.67
CA ASP A 89 -40.77 21.22 12.13
C ASP A 89 -39.54 21.68 12.91
N CYS A 90 -38.46 21.92 12.17
CA CYS A 90 -37.15 22.25 12.72
C CYS A 90 -36.49 23.39 11.94
N GLN A 91 -37.31 24.33 11.46
CA GLN A 91 -36.83 25.49 10.70
C GLN A 91 -35.85 26.36 11.51
N TRP A 92 -36.09 26.55 12.80
CA TRP A 92 -35.19 27.29 13.67
C TRP A 92 -33.84 26.57 13.84
N GLU A 93 -33.86 25.26 14.05
CA GLU A 93 -32.65 24.45 14.18
C GLU A 93 -31.84 24.38 12.89
N ARG A 94 -32.50 24.40 11.71
CA ARG A 94 -31.83 24.53 10.41
C ARG A 94 -31.10 25.86 10.29
N ASN A 95 -31.76 26.96 10.64
CA ASN A 95 -31.13 28.29 10.60
C ASN A 95 -29.89 28.35 11.52
N GLU A 96 -29.97 27.72 12.69
CA GLU A 96 -28.86 27.63 13.62
C GLU A 96 -27.75 26.68 13.12
N GLU A 97 -28.10 25.55 12.49
CA GLU A 97 -27.13 24.68 11.80
C GLU A 97 -26.36 25.45 10.73
N ASP A 98 -27.06 26.22 9.90
CA ASP A 98 -26.45 27.04 8.85
C ASP A 98 -25.54 28.11 9.43
N ALA A 99 -25.93 28.77 10.53
CA ALA A 99 -25.08 29.73 11.23
C ALA A 99 -23.79 29.07 11.75
N LEU A 100 -23.90 27.90 12.39
CA LEU A 100 -22.74 27.13 12.88
C LEU A 100 -21.85 26.62 11.74
N LYS A 101 -22.45 26.23 10.61
CA LYS A 101 -21.74 25.84 9.40
C LYS A 101 -20.94 27.00 8.84
N GLN A 102 -21.55 28.18 8.71
CA GLN A 102 -20.83 29.37 8.24
C GLN A 102 -19.71 29.74 9.21
N ASP A 103 -19.96 29.73 10.52
CA ASP A 103 -18.94 30.05 11.52
C ASP A 103 -17.74 29.08 11.48
N PHE A 104 -18.00 27.78 11.31
CA PHE A 104 -16.97 26.77 11.06
C PHE A 104 -16.19 27.06 9.77
N LEU A 105 -16.87 27.33 8.65
CA LEU A 105 -16.22 27.61 7.38
C LEU A 105 -15.38 28.88 7.43
N HIS A 106 -15.83 29.92 8.13
CA HIS A 106 -15.07 31.14 8.37
C HIS A 106 -13.79 30.86 9.16
N GLN A 107 -13.88 30.09 10.25
CA GLN A 107 -12.69 29.70 11.01
C GLN A 107 -11.73 28.85 10.18
N LEU A 108 -12.25 27.91 9.39
CA LEU A 108 -11.43 27.05 8.54
C LEU A 108 -10.68 27.86 7.47
N ARG A 109 -11.35 28.82 6.83
CA ARG A 109 -10.72 29.76 5.88
C ARG A 109 -9.62 30.56 6.58
N ARG A 110 -9.93 31.18 7.73
CA ARG A 110 -8.97 31.96 8.52
C ARG A 110 -7.74 31.14 8.93
N SER A 111 -7.95 29.91 9.42
CA SER A 111 -6.86 29.03 9.86
C SER A 111 -5.98 28.61 8.69
N LYS A 112 -6.58 28.25 7.54
CA LYS A 112 -5.84 27.98 6.30
C LYS A 112 -5.01 29.18 5.87
N ASP A 113 -5.63 30.36 5.80
CA ASP A 113 -4.96 31.58 5.35
C ASP A 113 -3.80 31.95 6.27
N THR A 114 -4.00 31.84 7.59
CA THR A 114 -2.96 32.13 8.59
C THR A 114 -1.79 31.16 8.45
N TYR A 115 -2.07 29.86 8.32
CA TYR A 115 -1.04 28.84 8.14
C TYR A 115 -0.23 29.07 6.86
N TRP A 116 -0.89 29.29 5.71
CA TRP A 116 -0.20 29.47 4.44
C TRP A 116 0.56 30.80 4.37
N ARG A 117 0.00 31.90 4.92
CA ARG A 117 0.74 33.16 5.06
C ARG A 117 1.96 33.02 5.95
N GLY A 118 1.84 32.32 7.08
CA GLY A 118 2.97 32.03 7.98
C GLY A 118 4.06 31.21 7.29
N LYS A 119 3.65 30.21 6.50
CA LYS A 119 4.58 29.42 5.67
C LYS A 119 5.34 30.28 4.65
N ILE A 120 4.64 31.20 3.97
CA ILE A 120 5.26 32.16 3.03
C ILE A 120 6.23 33.09 3.75
N ALA A 121 5.83 33.66 4.88
CA ALA A 121 6.67 34.56 5.66
C ALA A 121 7.92 33.89 6.25
N ALA A 122 7.84 32.59 6.56
CA ALA A 122 8.96 31.82 7.12
C ALA A 122 9.92 31.27 6.05
N ALA A 123 9.57 31.32 4.77
CA ALA A 123 10.43 30.83 3.70
C ALA A 123 11.65 31.74 3.55
N SER A 124 12.84 31.16 3.74
CA SER A 124 14.11 31.89 3.69
C SER A 124 15.14 31.22 2.80
N THR A 125 15.03 29.90 2.62
CA THR A 125 15.98 29.11 1.84
C THR A 125 15.39 28.72 0.48
N GLY A 126 16.23 28.54 -0.54
CA GLY A 126 15.79 28.04 -1.86
C GLY A 126 15.05 26.69 -1.80
N LYS A 127 15.34 25.86 -0.78
CA LYS A 127 14.59 24.64 -0.48
C LYS A 127 13.12 24.92 -0.13
N ASP A 128 12.84 25.93 0.69
CA ASP A 128 11.48 26.29 1.09
C ASP A 128 10.68 26.76 -0.13
N VAL A 129 11.31 27.56 -0.98
CA VAL A 129 10.74 28.02 -2.26
C VAL A 129 10.45 26.83 -3.19
N PHE A 130 11.37 25.86 -3.29
CA PHE A 130 11.16 24.66 -4.09
C PHE A 130 9.99 23.80 -3.58
N GLU A 131 9.86 23.62 -2.25
CA GLU A 131 8.72 22.92 -1.65
C GLU A 131 7.38 23.63 -1.96
N MET A 132 7.39 24.97 -1.98
CA MET A 132 6.21 25.79 -2.32
C MET A 132 5.77 25.64 -3.78
N VAL A 133 6.70 25.55 -4.73
CA VAL A 133 6.39 25.30 -6.15
C VAL A 133 5.60 23.99 -6.30
N GLY A 134 5.87 22.99 -5.45
CA GLY A 134 5.11 21.75 -5.40
C GLY A 134 3.64 21.90 -4.95
N TRP A 135 3.27 23.00 -4.29
CA TRP A 135 1.86 23.28 -3.94
C TRP A 135 1.05 23.76 -5.14
N GLN A 136 1.73 24.26 -6.16
CA GLN A 136 1.15 24.62 -7.43
C GLN A 136 0.85 23.33 -8.22
N LYS A 137 -0.15 22.57 -7.78
CA LYS A 137 -0.77 21.57 -8.64
C LYS A 137 -1.51 22.33 -9.73
N ALA A 138 -0.82 22.59 -10.84
CA ALA A 138 -1.51 22.75 -12.11
C ALA A 138 -2.37 21.49 -12.26
N LYS A 139 -3.68 21.61 -11.97
CA LYS A 139 -4.66 20.66 -12.49
C LYS A 139 -4.71 20.91 -13.99
N GLY A 140 -3.62 20.57 -14.68
CA GLY A 140 -3.64 20.43 -16.12
C GLY A 140 -4.66 19.35 -16.38
N SER A 141 -5.81 19.75 -16.94
CA SER A 141 -6.63 18.80 -17.69
C SER A 141 -5.78 18.44 -18.90
N PHE A 142 -4.86 17.50 -18.73
CA PHE A 142 -4.12 16.92 -19.85
C PHE A 142 -5.13 16.09 -20.63
N GLN A 143 -5.84 16.76 -21.52
CA GLN A 143 -6.63 16.09 -22.53
C GLN A 143 -5.65 15.28 -23.37
N THR A 144 -5.79 13.95 -23.34
CA THR A 144 -4.99 13.11 -24.22
C THR A 144 -5.34 13.45 -25.67
N PRO A 145 -4.37 13.46 -26.60
CA PRO A 145 -4.65 13.74 -28.01
C PRO A 145 -5.77 12.85 -28.55
N PRO A 146 -6.58 13.32 -29.53
CA PRO A 146 -7.59 12.48 -30.17
C PRO A 146 -6.92 11.31 -30.89
N LEU A 147 -7.55 10.14 -30.82
CA LEU A 147 -7.07 8.93 -31.50
C LEU A 147 -7.76 8.79 -32.86
N ARG A 148 -7.06 8.17 -33.82
CA ARG A 148 -7.63 7.75 -35.10
C ARG A 148 -7.78 6.24 -35.10
N ASP A 149 -8.92 5.76 -35.59
CA ASP A 149 -9.10 4.35 -35.90
C ASP A 149 -8.51 4.05 -37.28
N GLY A 150 -7.70 3.00 -37.39
CA GLY A 150 -7.15 2.55 -38.67
C GLY A 150 -8.24 2.08 -39.65
N SER A 151 -9.37 1.59 -39.13
CA SER A 151 -10.51 1.14 -39.94
C SER A 151 -11.44 2.28 -40.38
N ASN A 152 -11.38 3.44 -39.72
CA ASN A 152 -12.13 4.63 -40.10
C ASN A 152 -11.30 5.91 -39.86
N PRO A 153 -10.43 6.27 -40.80
CA PRO A 153 -9.45 7.35 -40.63
C PRO A 153 -10.06 8.76 -40.52
N THR A 154 -11.35 8.92 -40.82
CA THR A 154 -12.07 10.21 -40.78
C THR A 154 -12.63 10.53 -39.40
N ALA A 155 -12.81 9.53 -38.52
CA ALA A 155 -13.38 9.71 -37.19
C ALA A 155 -12.28 9.97 -36.14
N LEU A 156 -12.31 11.15 -35.50
CA LEU A 156 -11.42 11.51 -34.40
C LEU A 156 -12.06 11.17 -33.04
N ILE A 157 -11.44 10.26 -32.31
CA ILE A 157 -11.93 9.77 -31.02
C ILE A 157 -11.27 10.55 -29.88
N SER A 158 -12.05 11.41 -29.23
CA SER A 158 -11.56 12.33 -28.20
C SER A 158 -11.96 11.90 -26.79
N GLN A 159 -13.13 11.26 -26.66
CA GLN A 159 -13.72 10.93 -25.36
C GLN A 159 -13.02 9.73 -24.70
N PRO A 160 -12.75 9.76 -23.38
CA PRO A 160 -12.03 8.69 -22.68
C PRO A 160 -12.64 7.30 -22.85
N LYS A 161 -13.99 7.21 -22.86
CA LYS A 161 -14.71 5.93 -23.03
C LYS A 161 -14.48 5.33 -24.42
N GLU A 162 -14.60 6.16 -25.44
CA GLU A 162 -14.40 5.73 -26.84
C GLU A 162 -12.94 5.35 -27.10
N LYS A 163 -11.97 6.07 -26.51
CA LYS A 163 -10.55 5.73 -26.59
C LYS A 163 -10.25 4.36 -25.97
N ARG A 164 -10.83 4.09 -24.79
CA ARG A 164 -10.72 2.78 -24.13
C ARG A 164 -11.28 1.67 -25.01
N ASP A 165 -12.47 1.90 -25.57
CA ASP A 165 -13.13 0.90 -26.40
C ASP A 165 -12.35 0.66 -27.72
N LEU A 166 -11.71 1.69 -28.29
CA LEU A 166 -10.80 1.55 -29.43
C LEU A 166 -9.57 0.71 -29.07
N PHE A 167 -8.87 1.02 -27.98
CA PHE A 167 -7.70 0.25 -27.55
C PHE A 167 -8.04 -1.21 -27.27
N ALA A 168 -9.19 -1.47 -26.64
CA ALA A 168 -9.66 -2.82 -26.38
C ALA A 168 -9.87 -3.61 -27.68
N ARG A 169 -10.42 -2.97 -28.71
CA ARG A 169 -10.61 -3.60 -30.02
C ARG A 169 -9.32 -3.81 -30.80
N VAL A 170 -8.41 -2.83 -30.82
CA VAL A 170 -7.22 -2.83 -31.69
C VAL A 170 -6.03 -3.56 -31.07
N LEU A 171 -5.77 -3.36 -29.78
CA LEU A 171 -4.56 -3.88 -29.12
C LEU A 171 -4.82 -5.10 -28.24
N LEU A 172 -5.99 -5.17 -27.60
CA LEU A 172 -6.28 -6.19 -26.57
C LEU A 172 -7.15 -7.34 -27.06
N ARG A 173 -7.77 -7.21 -28.24
CA ARG A 173 -8.46 -8.32 -28.86
C ARG A 173 -7.41 -9.23 -29.47
N ASN A 174 -6.93 -10.17 -28.66
CA ASN A 174 -6.05 -11.23 -29.08
C ASN A 174 -6.58 -11.85 -30.39
N ALA A 175 -5.93 -11.55 -31.51
CA ALA A 175 -5.88 -12.49 -32.59
C ALA A 175 -4.98 -13.62 -32.07
N ALA A 176 -5.55 -14.55 -31.30
CA ALA A 176 -5.00 -15.88 -31.26
C ALA A 176 -5.13 -16.38 -32.69
N ILE A 177 -4.12 -16.09 -33.52
CA ILE A 177 -4.03 -16.72 -34.82
C ILE A 177 -3.84 -18.19 -34.46
N SER A 178 -4.82 -19.01 -34.80
CA SER A 178 -4.79 -20.46 -34.58
C SER A 178 -3.55 -21.14 -35.20
N THR A 179 -2.73 -20.39 -35.95
CA THR A 179 -1.46 -20.81 -36.54
C THR A 179 -0.26 -20.63 -35.62
N ASP A 180 -0.31 -19.77 -34.60
CA ASP A 180 0.84 -19.45 -33.75
C ASP A 180 1.03 -20.46 -32.60
N ILE A 181 0.01 -21.27 -32.33
CA ILE A 181 0.09 -22.42 -31.43
C ILE A 181 -0.15 -23.66 -32.31
N PRO A 182 0.91 -24.37 -32.75
CA PRO A 182 0.74 -25.62 -33.46
C PRO A 182 -0.15 -26.55 -32.63
N ALA A 183 -1.30 -26.91 -33.19
CA ALA A 183 -2.15 -27.93 -32.61
C ALA A 183 -1.37 -29.25 -32.66
N GLU A 184 -1.08 -29.78 -31.47
CA GLU A 184 -0.56 -31.12 -31.23
C GLU A 184 0.87 -31.39 -31.73
N SER A 185 1.84 -31.38 -30.80
CA SER A 185 2.98 -32.29 -30.92
C SER A 185 2.56 -33.63 -30.30
N PRO A 186 2.37 -34.72 -31.07
CA PRO A 186 2.11 -36.05 -30.54
C PRO A 186 3.44 -36.75 -30.20
N GLY A 187 4.41 -36.00 -29.67
CA GLY A 187 5.59 -36.61 -29.06
C GLY A 187 5.20 -37.19 -27.70
N PRO A 188 5.80 -38.32 -27.26
CA PRO A 188 5.68 -38.70 -25.86
C PRO A 188 6.18 -37.51 -25.05
N ARG A 189 5.33 -36.97 -24.16
CA ARG A 189 5.81 -36.11 -23.09
C ARG A 189 6.77 -36.97 -22.31
N LEU A 190 8.07 -36.83 -22.59
CA LEU A 190 9.09 -37.31 -21.68
C LEU A 190 8.81 -36.52 -20.40
N GLU A 191 8.21 -37.18 -19.43
CA GLU A 191 8.28 -36.73 -18.04
C GLU A 191 9.75 -36.77 -17.67
N ALA A 192 10.47 -35.73 -18.07
CA ALA A 192 11.83 -35.48 -17.64
C ALA A 192 11.72 -35.18 -16.15
N ASN A 193 11.70 -36.24 -15.35
CA ASN A 193 11.90 -36.19 -13.92
C ASN A 193 13.35 -35.78 -13.69
N LEU A 194 13.62 -34.49 -13.87
CA LEU A 194 14.88 -33.90 -13.47
C LEU A 194 14.98 -34.08 -11.96
N PRO A 195 16.02 -34.75 -11.46
CA PRO A 195 16.19 -34.91 -10.03
C PRO A 195 16.35 -33.51 -9.42
N PHE A 196 15.59 -33.22 -8.35
CA PHE A 196 15.77 -31.97 -7.63
C PHE A 196 17.21 -31.95 -7.05
N PRO A 197 18.00 -30.91 -7.34
CA PRO A 197 19.37 -30.84 -6.85
C PRO A 197 19.38 -30.77 -5.32
N ARG A 198 20.40 -31.34 -4.69
CA ARG A 198 20.58 -31.21 -3.25
C ARG A 198 20.89 -29.76 -2.91
N VAL A 199 19.99 -29.11 -2.18
CA VAL A 199 20.15 -27.74 -1.73
C VAL A 199 21.18 -27.69 -0.59
N THR A 200 22.16 -26.79 -0.70
CA THR A 200 23.16 -26.52 0.34
C THR A 200 22.80 -25.25 1.12
N LYS A 201 23.27 -25.14 2.38
CA LYS A 201 23.05 -23.95 3.20
C LYS A 201 23.63 -22.69 2.56
N ASP A 202 24.81 -22.80 1.96
CA ASP A 202 25.50 -21.70 1.29
C ASP A 202 24.70 -21.18 0.08
N GLU A 203 24.07 -22.07 -0.70
CA GLU A 203 23.20 -21.67 -1.82
C GLU A 203 21.95 -20.93 -1.34
N VAL A 204 21.31 -21.39 -0.26
CA VAL A 204 20.14 -20.72 0.32
C VAL A 204 20.54 -19.33 0.84
N GLN A 205 21.65 -19.24 1.56
CA GLN A 205 22.17 -17.96 2.05
C GLN A 205 22.48 -17.01 0.89
N THR A 206 23.20 -17.48 -0.12
CA THR A 206 23.58 -16.68 -1.29
C THR A 206 22.35 -16.19 -2.03
N SER A 207 21.31 -17.01 -2.16
CA SER A 207 20.05 -16.66 -2.82
C SER A 207 19.32 -15.54 -2.08
N ILE A 208 19.26 -15.60 -0.74
CA ILE A 208 18.61 -14.57 0.09
C ILE A 208 19.45 -13.28 0.12
N PHE A 209 20.78 -13.41 0.13
CA PHE A 209 21.69 -12.28 0.25
C PHE A 209 21.83 -11.51 -1.07
N SER A 210 21.76 -12.20 -2.20
CA SER A 210 21.79 -11.62 -3.55
C SER A 210 20.47 -10.94 -3.94
N ALA A 211 19.37 -11.25 -3.25
CA ALA A 211 18.08 -10.62 -3.49
C ALA A 211 18.16 -9.09 -3.34
N ARG A 212 17.76 -8.37 -4.40
CA ARG A 212 17.72 -6.90 -4.42
C ARG A 212 16.65 -6.41 -3.44
N SER A 213 16.87 -5.26 -2.82
CA SER A 213 15.87 -4.61 -1.97
C SER A 213 14.67 -4.17 -2.81
N THR A 214 13.65 -5.03 -2.91
CA THR A 214 12.35 -4.74 -3.51
C THR A 214 11.37 -4.23 -2.45
N THR A 215 10.23 -3.67 -2.88
CA THR A 215 9.13 -3.35 -1.98
C THR A 215 8.74 -4.61 -1.19
N PRO A 216 8.61 -4.53 0.15
CA PRO A 216 8.22 -5.69 0.96
C PRO A 216 6.86 -6.24 0.54
N GLY A 217 6.66 -7.54 0.80
CA GLY A 217 5.39 -8.23 0.55
C GLY A 217 4.27 -7.76 1.48
N SER A 218 3.14 -8.48 1.44
CA SER A 218 2.00 -8.23 2.34
C SER A 218 2.33 -8.40 3.83
N ASP A 219 3.37 -9.18 4.12
CA ASP A 219 3.93 -9.41 5.46
C ASP A 219 4.77 -8.22 5.98
N GLY A 220 5.15 -7.28 5.11
CA GLY A 220 6.00 -6.15 5.47
C GLY A 220 7.46 -6.53 5.76
N ILE A 221 7.86 -7.79 5.53
CA ILE A 221 9.22 -8.27 5.80
C ILE A 221 10.11 -7.88 4.63
N THR A 222 11.19 -7.15 4.90
CA THR A 222 12.15 -6.73 3.86
C THR A 222 13.35 -7.68 3.82
N THR A 223 14.07 -7.72 2.70
CA THR A 223 15.31 -8.49 2.56
C THR A 223 16.37 -8.07 3.58
N ALA A 224 16.37 -6.81 4.02
CA ALA A 224 17.25 -6.33 5.09
C ALA A 224 16.95 -6.99 6.45
N VAL A 225 15.66 -7.22 6.75
CA VAL A 225 15.26 -7.92 7.97
C VAL A 225 15.70 -9.37 7.93
N LEU A 226 15.52 -10.06 6.80
CA LEU A 226 15.95 -11.44 6.63
C LEU A 226 17.47 -11.58 6.80
N LYS A 227 18.26 -10.65 6.25
CA LYS A 227 19.73 -10.60 6.45
C LYS A 227 20.11 -10.38 7.92
N THR A 228 19.37 -9.53 8.63
CA THR A 228 19.61 -9.27 10.04
C THR A 228 19.27 -10.49 10.90
N ALA A 229 18.14 -11.14 10.61
CA ALA A 229 17.64 -12.31 11.32
C ALA A 229 18.44 -13.59 11.03
N TRP A 230 19.27 -13.60 9.98
CA TRP A 230 19.97 -14.78 9.46
C TRP A 230 20.62 -15.66 10.52
N PRO A 231 21.40 -15.12 11.49
CA PRO A 231 22.07 -15.94 12.51
C PRO A 231 21.12 -16.76 13.40
N VAL A 232 19.83 -16.41 13.41
CA VAL A 232 18.81 -17.05 14.23
C VAL A 232 17.95 -18.03 13.42
N ILE A 233 17.69 -17.69 12.14
CA ILE A 233 16.70 -18.38 11.29
C ILE A 233 17.30 -19.34 10.26
N GLU A 234 18.62 -19.32 10.03
CA GLU A 234 19.32 -20.08 8.98
C GLU A 234 18.86 -21.55 8.91
N ASP A 235 18.91 -22.27 10.04
CA ASP A 235 18.54 -23.69 10.10
C ASP A 235 17.09 -23.96 9.72
N ILE A 236 16.18 -23.05 10.08
CA ILE A 236 14.75 -23.18 9.81
C ILE A 236 14.47 -22.92 8.33
N VAL A 237 15.07 -21.87 7.78
CA VAL A 237 14.94 -21.54 6.35
C VAL A 237 15.54 -22.65 5.49
N PHE A 238 16.70 -23.17 5.87
CA PHE A 238 17.30 -24.32 5.19
C PHE A 238 16.37 -25.54 5.21
N ARG A 239 15.67 -25.79 6.33
CA ARG A 239 14.69 -26.88 6.44
C ARG A 239 13.53 -26.71 5.45
N LEU A 240 13.00 -25.50 5.32
CA LEU A 240 11.93 -25.18 4.38
C LEU A 240 12.37 -25.46 2.94
N TYR A 241 13.53 -24.95 2.53
CA TYR A 241 14.08 -25.18 1.19
C TYR A 241 14.40 -26.65 0.89
N SER A 242 14.76 -27.43 1.92
CA SER A 242 15.05 -28.85 1.77
C SER A 242 13.80 -29.73 1.74
N GLY A 243 12.64 -29.20 2.15
CA GLY A 243 11.36 -29.90 2.19
C GLY A 243 10.45 -29.63 0.97
N CYS A 244 10.76 -28.61 0.18
CA CYS A 244 10.14 -28.34 -1.12
C CYS A 244 10.70 -29.27 -2.20
#